data_AF-A0A9P4PJQ9-F1
#
_entry.id   AF-A0A9P4PJQ9-F1
#
_cell.length_a   1.000
_cell.length_b   1.000
_cell.length_c   1.000
_cell.angle_alpha   90.00
_cell.angle_beta   90.00
_cell.angle_gamma   90.00
#
_symmetry.space_group_name_H-M   'P 1'
#
loop_
_entity.id
_entity.type
_entity.pdbx_description
1 polymer ?
#
loop_
_entity_poly.entity_id
_entity_poly.type
_entity_poly.pdbx_seq_one_letter_code
_entity_poly.pdbx_strand_id
1 'polypeptide(L)'
;MRLLARSVLPTRSPPTHRAPHAPRQHSTSAPSKDAATAALSPRWLSDLKTRVGQCIAFGISREQVKEAGDILHNVNFNWKDLVAGSEGFLTGKHRWGLHRQQVAWGEMDSMGHVNNVTYNRWAESARVNWGMNFARMDTDHRDEWEALVTPKGIGMILRSIRTDYKFPIKYPDRVTVLHRLRSMPKADTDHFILDVVILSELHRRVAARCVEDIVMYNYKAGKKSAMEPFMIDMLQETFNLQEQAKLKYGNKALELIRRVQALEKASWDRPDAKEDFGSANP
;
A
#
# COMPACT_ATOMS: atom_id res chain seq x y z
N MET A 1 32.66 -62.71 -0.31
CA MET A 1 32.87 -62.76 -1.77
C MET A 1 31.52 -62.76 -2.47
N ARG A 2 31.04 -61.59 -2.92
CA ARG A 2 30.07 -61.36 -4.01
C ARG A 2 29.94 -59.85 -4.19
N LEU A 3 30.64 -59.33 -5.19
CA LEU A 3 30.57 -57.94 -5.67
C LEU A 3 29.23 -57.72 -6.36
N LEU A 4 28.48 -56.71 -5.95
CA LEU A 4 27.33 -56.20 -6.69
C LEU A 4 27.77 -55.02 -7.56
N ALA A 5 27.60 -55.19 -8.87
CA ALA A 5 28.02 -54.28 -9.91
C ALA A 5 27.25 -52.96 -9.87
N ARG A 6 27.98 -51.84 -10.04
CA ARG A 6 27.42 -50.50 -10.27
C ARG A 6 26.87 -50.43 -11.70
N SER A 7 25.57 -50.19 -11.83
CA SER A 7 24.94 -49.80 -13.09
C SER A 7 25.22 -48.32 -13.37
N VAL A 8 25.86 -48.04 -14.51
CA VAL A 8 26.08 -46.68 -15.03
C VAL A 8 24.97 -46.41 -16.06
N LEU A 9 24.07 -45.49 -15.75
CA LEU A 9 23.07 -44.98 -16.70
C LEU A 9 23.67 -43.80 -17.49
N PRO A 10 23.43 -43.68 -18.80
CA PRO A 10 23.92 -42.55 -19.59
C PRO A 10 23.12 -41.28 -19.31
N THR A 11 23.82 -40.18 -19.07
CA THR A 11 23.28 -38.82 -18.92
C THR A 11 22.77 -38.30 -20.27
N ARG A 12 21.47 -38.06 -20.38
CA ARG A 12 20.83 -37.46 -21.57
C ARG A 12 20.43 -36.02 -21.25
N SER A 13 21.14 -35.05 -21.83
CA SER A 13 20.85 -33.61 -21.68
C SER A 13 19.53 -33.24 -22.38
N PRO A 14 18.67 -32.40 -21.80
CA PRO A 14 17.45 -31.93 -22.48
C PRO A 14 17.76 -30.84 -23.52
N PRO A 15 16.99 -30.74 -24.62
CA PRO A 15 17.19 -29.71 -25.63
C PRO A 15 16.67 -28.36 -25.13
N THR A 16 17.50 -27.32 -25.26
CA THR A 16 17.14 -25.92 -25.04
C THR A 16 16.35 -25.39 -26.24
N HIS A 17 15.03 -25.35 -26.16
CA HIS A 17 14.20 -24.57 -27.10
C HIS A 17 14.07 -23.13 -26.60
N ARG A 18 14.77 -22.21 -27.26
CA ARG A 18 14.67 -20.76 -27.07
C ARG A 18 13.56 -20.25 -28.01
N ALA A 19 12.39 -19.91 -27.46
CA ALA A 19 11.33 -19.27 -28.23
C ALA A 19 11.70 -17.80 -28.53
N PRO A 20 11.45 -17.28 -29.75
CA PRO A 20 11.74 -15.88 -30.07
C PRO A 20 10.74 -14.95 -29.37
N HIS A 21 11.27 -13.94 -28.68
CA HIS A 21 10.50 -12.83 -28.11
C HIS A 21 9.88 -12.00 -29.23
N ALA A 22 8.55 -11.99 -29.31
CA ALA A 22 7.82 -10.99 -30.08
C ALA A 22 7.82 -9.65 -29.31
N PRO A 23 8.19 -8.52 -29.93
CA PRO A 23 8.12 -7.22 -29.27
C PRO A 23 6.66 -6.80 -29.11
N ARG A 24 6.23 -6.56 -27.86
CA ARG A 24 4.95 -5.92 -27.58
C ARG A 24 5.01 -4.48 -28.09
N GLN A 25 4.26 -4.19 -29.14
CA GLN A 25 3.98 -2.83 -29.58
C GLN A 25 3.13 -2.15 -28.51
N HIS A 26 3.71 -1.17 -27.81
CA HIS A 26 2.97 -0.28 -26.93
C HIS A 26 2.33 0.82 -27.80
N SER A 27 1.03 0.68 -28.07
CA SER A 27 0.23 1.80 -28.57
C SER A 27 0.24 2.94 -27.56
N THR A 28 0.59 4.11 -28.04
CA THR A 28 0.60 5.37 -27.30
C THR A 28 -0.83 5.90 -27.10
N SER A 29 -1.04 6.55 -25.95
CA SER A 29 -2.20 7.37 -25.55
C SER A 29 -3.50 6.66 -25.12
N ALA A 30 -3.44 6.03 -23.94
CA ALA A 30 -4.54 6.11 -22.98
C ALA A 30 -4.02 6.89 -21.75
N PRO A 31 -4.84 7.71 -21.05
CA PRO A 31 -4.43 8.24 -19.75
C PRO A 31 -4.06 7.05 -18.85
N SER A 32 -2.89 7.09 -18.21
CA SER A 32 -2.40 5.96 -17.44
C SER A 32 -3.41 5.61 -16.35
N LYS A 33 -3.85 4.35 -16.30
CA LYS A 33 -4.67 3.83 -15.18
C LYS A 33 -3.95 3.90 -13.83
N ASP A 34 -2.63 4.08 -13.88
CA ASP A 34 -1.77 4.12 -12.72
C ASP A 34 -1.95 5.39 -11.90
N ALA A 35 -1.75 5.28 -10.59
CA ALA A 35 -1.79 6.43 -9.69
C ALA A 35 -0.79 7.51 -10.12
N ALA A 36 -1.12 8.78 -9.91
CA ALA A 36 -0.22 9.90 -10.22
C ALA A 36 1.15 9.79 -9.52
N THR A 37 1.20 9.09 -8.38
CA THR A 37 2.41 8.84 -7.59
C THR A 37 3.14 7.55 -7.97
N ALA A 38 2.64 6.76 -8.93
CA ALA A 38 3.19 5.45 -9.28
C ALA A 38 4.63 5.50 -9.80
N ALA A 39 5.00 6.58 -10.50
CA ALA A 39 6.35 6.79 -11.00
C ALA A 39 7.32 7.36 -9.94
N LEU A 40 6.82 7.73 -8.77
CA LEU A 40 7.66 8.32 -7.72
C LEU A 40 8.47 7.25 -6.99
N SER A 41 9.64 7.66 -6.49
CA SER A 41 10.42 6.87 -5.53
C SER A 41 9.54 6.41 -4.36
N PRO A 42 9.63 5.17 -3.88
CA PRO A 42 8.95 4.76 -2.64
C PRO A 42 9.36 5.56 -1.39
N ARG A 43 10.43 6.36 -1.49
CA ARG A 43 10.90 7.29 -0.46
C ARG A 43 10.55 8.74 -0.74
N TRP A 44 9.77 9.04 -1.78
CA TRP A 44 9.51 10.41 -2.25
C TRP A 44 9.08 11.37 -1.14
N LEU A 45 8.27 10.91 -0.17
CA LEU A 45 7.82 11.74 0.94
C LEU A 45 8.96 12.10 1.90
N SER A 46 9.89 11.16 2.14
CA SER A 46 11.11 11.41 2.90
C SER A 46 12.05 12.31 2.11
N ASP A 47 12.23 12.04 0.82
CA ASP A 47 13.11 12.81 -0.06
C ASP A 47 12.63 14.27 -0.15
N LEU A 48 11.31 14.49 -0.21
CA LEU A 48 10.69 15.81 -0.19
C LEU A 48 11.02 16.58 1.10
N LYS A 49 10.99 15.93 2.27
CA LYS A 49 11.40 16.57 3.53
C LYS A 49 12.87 16.95 3.53
N THR A 50 13.74 16.05 3.04
CA THR A 50 15.18 16.31 2.93
C THR A 50 15.45 17.52 2.05
N ARG A 51 14.77 17.61 0.90
CA ARG A 51 14.88 18.72 -0.05
C ARG A 51 14.45 20.06 0.57
N VAL A 52 13.35 20.09 1.31
CA VAL A 52 12.95 21.29 2.06
C VAL A 52 14.01 21.67 3.09
N GLY A 53 14.58 20.69 3.79
CA GLY A 53 15.67 20.91 4.75
C GLY A 53 16.93 21.49 4.11
N GLN A 54 17.27 21.08 2.88
CA GLN A 54 18.38 21.66 2.11
C GLN A 54 18.13 23.13 1.78
N CYS A 55 16.91 23.49 1.35
CA CYS A 55 16.56 24.90 1.14
C CYS A 55 16.74 25.71 2.43
N ILE A 56 16.22 25.23 3.55
CA ILE A 56 16.35 25.91 4.85
C ILE A 56 17.83 26.08 5.24
N ALA A 57 18.63 25.03 5.10
CA ALA A 57 20.05 25.05 5.46
C ALA A 57 20.89 26.00 4.59
N PHE A 58 20.51 26.18 3.31
CA PHE A 58 21.17 27.12 2.39
C PHE A 58 20.92 28.59 2.74
N GLY A 59 19.79 28.88 3.40
CA GLY A 59 19.31 30.24 3.69
C GLY A 59 18.18 30.64 2.74
N ILE A 60 16.99 30.86 3.33
CA ILE A 60 15.77 31.27 2.60
C ILE A 60 15.09 32.44 3.32
N SER A 61 14.30 33.23 2.57
CA SER A 61 13.58 34.40 3.12
C SER A 61 12.52 34.00 4.16
N ARG A 62 12.04 34.96 4.96
CA ARG A 62 10.99 34.71 5.95
C ARG A 62 9.71 34.14 5.33
N GLU A 63 9.33 34.61 4.14
CA GLU A 63 8.18 34.13 3.38
C GLU A 63 8.39 32.68 2.93
N GLN A 64 9.59 32.36 2.46
CA GLN A 64 9.96 30.99 2.06
C GLN A 64 10.04 30.05 3.26
N VAL A 65 10.50 30.51 4.44
CA VAL A 65 10.45 29.73 5.69
C VAL A 65 9.01 29.37 6.04
N LYS A 66 8.07 30.32 5.92
CA LYS A 66 6.65 30.06 6.17
C LYS A 66 6.11 29.00 5.21
N GLU A 67 6.40 29.12 3.92
CA GLU A 67 6.00 28.15 2.90
C GLU A 67 6.59 26.75 3.16
N ALA A 68 7.89 26.67 3.49
CA ALA A 68 8.54 25.43 3.88
C ALA A 68 7.88 24.79 5.12
N GLY A 69 7.55 25.60 6.11
CA GLY A 69 6.80 25.18 7.30
C GLY A 69 5.43 24.59 6.96
N ASP A 70 4.67 25.26 6.08
CA ASP A 70 3.35 24.79 5.64
C ASP A 70 3.44 23.45 4.87
N ILE A 71 4.44 23.29 4.00
CA ILE A 71 4.71 22.02 3.30
C ILE A 71 5.02 20.90 4.31
N LEU A 72 5.96 21.14 5.24
CA LEU A 72 6.37 20.14 6.23
C LEU A 72 5.22 19.76 7.16
N HIS A 73 4.41 20.74 7.57
CA HIS A 73 3.20 20.51 8.33
C HIS A 73 2.24 19.60 7.56
N ASN A 74 1.93 19.92 6.31
CA ASN A 74 1.02 19.14 5.48
C ASN A 74 1.50 17.69 5.33
N VAL A 75 2.78 17.52 5.01
CA VAL A 75 3.44 16.21 4.90
C VAL A 75 3.39 15.45 6.22
N ASN A 76 3.58 16.12 7.35
CA ASN A 76 3.61 15.46 8.65
C ASN A 76 2.24 14.90 9.06
N PHE A 77 1.18 15.69 8.90
CA PHE A 77 -0.17 15.33 9.35
C PHE A 77 -0.93 14.45 8.37
N ASN A 78 -0.69 14.59 7.06
CA ASN A 78 -1.44 13.88 6.02
C ASN A 78 -0.65 12.76 5.35
N TRP A 79 0.46 12.29 5.95
CA TRP A 79 1.38 11.38 5.27
C TRP A 79 0.73 10.07 4.77
N LYS A 80 -0.24 9.51 5.52
CA LYS A 80 -0.96 8.30 5.09
C LYS A 80 -1.81 8.55 3.85
N ASP A 81 -2.50 9.69 3.80
CA ASP A 81 -3.28 10.11 2.63
C ASP A 81 -2.37 10.33 1.43
N LEU A 82 -1.23 10.98 1.64
CA LEU A 82 -0.26 11.23 0.59
C LEU A 82 0.38 9.94 0.07
N VAL A 83 0.73 8.99 0.94
CA VAL A 83 1.40 7.73 0.55
C VAL A 83 0.41 6.70 0.01
N ALA A 84 -0.63 6.37 0.79
CA ALA A 84 -1.58 5.32 0.44
C ALA A 84 -2.84 5.87 -0.24
N GLY A 85 -3.35 7.02 0.21
CA GLY A 85 -4.51 7.66 -0.40
C GLY A 85 -4.27 8.08 -1.85
N SER A 86 -3.05 8.49 -2.22
CA SER A 86 -2.69 8.78 -3.62
C SER A 86 -2.72 7.55 -4.52
N GLU A 87 -2.66 6.34 -3.93
CA GLU A 87 -2.90 5.06 -4.60
C GLU A 87 -4.35 4.60 -4.44
N GLY A 88 -5.26 5.39 -3.87
CA GLY A 88 -6.66 5.04 -3.70
C GLY A 88 -6.98 4.18 -2.48
N PHE A 89 -6.06 4.00 -1.54
CA PHE A 89 -6.43 3.40 -0.24
C PHE A 89 -7.22 4.39 0.60
N LEU A 90 -8.31 3.92 1.22
CA LEU A 90 -9.10 4.75 2.12
C LEU A 90 -8.46 4.78 3.51
N THR A 91 -8.11 5.97 3.96
CA THR A 91 -7.30 6.24 5.16
C THR A 91 -8.11 6.86 6.31
N GLY A 92 -9.43 6.95 6.17
CA GLY A 92 -10.30 7.46 7.23
C GLY A 92 -10.48 6.47 8.39
N LYS A 93 -10.80 6.98 9.58
CA LYS A 93 -10.96 6.21 10.82
C LYS A 93 -11.84 4.97 10.69
N HIS A 94 -12.90 5.06 9.90
CA HIS A 94 -13.88 3.99 9.72
C HIS A 94 -13.50 3.00 8.61
N ARG A 95 -12.34 3.18 7.95
CA ARG A 95 -11.91 2.38 6.79
C ARG A 95 -10.64 1.56 7.07
N TRP A 96 -9.98 1.79 8.20
CA TRP A 96 -8.78 1.07 8.59
C TRP A 96 -9.07 -0.40 8.87
N GLY A 97 -8.23 -1.30 8.34
CA GLY A 97 -8.20 -2.68 8.80
C GLY A 97 -7.46 -2.79 10.14
N LEU A 98 -6.25 -2.25 10.21
CA LEU A 98 -5.54 -2.04 11.48
C LEU A 98 -4.99 -0.62 11.50
N HIS A 99 -5.13 0.06 12.63
CA HIS A 99 -4.62 1.42 12.80
C HIS A 99 -3.65 1.49 13.96
N ARG A 100 -2.39 1.84 13.65
CA ARG A 100 -1.30 1.99 14.62
C ARG A 100 -1.17 0.79 15.57
N GLN A 101 -1.36 -0.41 15.05
CA GLN A 101 -1.12 -1.66 15.76
C GLN A 101 0.32 -1.68 16.25
N GLN A 102 0.54 -1.91 17.54
CA GLN A 102 1.89 -1.98 18.07
C GLN A 102 2.57 -3.24 17.56
N VAL A 103 3.82 -3.08 17.09
CA VAL A 103 4.70 -4.21 16.85
C VAL A 103 5.12 -4.73 18.21
N ALA A 104 4.84 -6.00 18.50
CA ALA A 104 5.28 -6.63 19.74
C ALA A 104 6.74 -7.08 19.58
N TRP A 105 7.55 -6.95 20.64
CA TRP A 105 8.95 -7.38 20.61
C TRP A 105 9.09 -8.86 20.22
N GLY A 106 8.18 -9.73 20.69
CA GLY A 106 8.14 -11.15 20.37
C GLY A 106 7.68 -11.51 18.95
N GLU A 107 7.29 -10.52 18.12
CA GLU A 107 7.05 -10.74 16.68
C GLU A 107 8.35 -10.73 15.86
N MET A 108 9.48 -10.33 16.46
CA MET A 108 10.80 -10.41 15.83
C MET A 108 11.39 -11.81 15.93
N ASP A 109 12.19 -12.18 14.92
CA ASP A 109 12.96 -13.42 14.94
C ASP A 109 14.47 -13.16 15.16
N SER A 110 15.27 -14.22 15.10
CA SER A 110 16.72 -14.16 15.30
C SER A 110 17.46 -13.30 14.28
N MET A 111 16.83 -12.89 13.17
CA MET A 111 17.41 -11.97 12.19
C MET A 111 17.28 -10.49 12.60
N GLY A 112 16.66 -10.20 13.76
CA GLY A 112 16.64 -8.86 14.34
C GLY A 112 15.61 -7.92 13.70
N HIS A 113 14.56 -8.49 13.12
CA HIS A 113 13.39 -7.79 12.58
C HIS A 113 12.15 -8.67 12.70
N VAL A 114 10.99 -8.09 12.42
CA VAL A 114 9.71 -8.79 12.43
C VAL A 114 9.77 -10.00 11.48
N ASN A 115 9.31 -11.16 11.97
CA ASN A 115 9.25 -12.37 11.18
C ASN A 115 8.29 -12.21 9.99
N ASN A 116 8.65 -12.79 8.85
CA ASN A 116 7.89 -12.65 7.61
C ASN A 116 6.42 -13.10 7.74
N VAL A 117 6.13 -14.16 8.51
CA VAL A 117 4.76 -14.67 8.71
C VAL A 117 3.87 -13.65 9.42
N THR A 118 4.43 -12.80 10.28
CA THR A 118 3.69 -11.78 11.02
C THR A 118 2.99 -10.78 10.10
N TYR A 119 3.59 -10.43 8.96
CA TYR A 119 2.96 -9.52 7.99
C TYR A 119 1.64 -10.09 7.44
N ASN A 120 1.59 -11.40 7.17
CA ASN A 120 0.37 -12.05 6.71
C ASN A 120 -0.69 -12.11 7.83
N ARG A 121 -0.26 -12.28 9.10
CA ARG A 121 -1.17 -12.23 10.26
C ARG A 121 -1.79 -10.84 10.43
N TRP A 122 -1.00 -9.78 10.24
CA TRP A 122 -1.52 -8.41 10.24
C TRP A 122 -2.49 -8.17 9.09
N ALA A 123 -2.18 -8.64 7.88
CA ALA A 123 -3.08 -8.56 6.72
C ALA A 123 -4.42 -9.29 7.00
N GLU A 124 -4.36 -10.51 7.53
CA GLU A 124 -5.56 -11.29 7.91
C GLU A 124 -6.43 -10.56 8.95
N SER A 125 -5.83 -10.12 10.06
CA SER A 125 -6.56 -9.38 11.10
C SER A 125 -7.16 -8.09 10.55
N ALA A 126 -6.42 -7.40 9.69
CA ALA A 126 -6.88 -6.19 9.04
C ALA A 126 -8.01 -6.44 8.04
N ARG A 127 -8.03 -7.57 7.32
CA ARG A 127 -9.12 -7.97 6.42
C ARG A 127 -10.41 -8.23 7.19
N VAL A 128 -10.32 -8.94 8.32
CA VAL A 128 -11.47 -9.18 9.21
C VAL A 128 -12.06 -7.85 9.67
N ASN A 129 -11.23 -6.95 10.20
CA ASN A 129 -11.68 -5.63 10.62
C ASN A 129 -12.22 -4.78 9.47
N TRP A 130 -11.65 -4.90 8.26
CA TRP A 130 -12.14 -4.22 7.06
C TRP A 130 -13.57 -4.68 6.71
N GLY A 131 -13.84 -6.00 6.75
CA GLY A 131 -15.20 -6.53 6.58
C GLY A 131 -16.15 -6.07 7.70
N MET A 132 -15.70 -6.11 8.96
CA MET A 132 -16.50 -5.67 10.12
C MET A 132 -16.80 -4.17 10.10
N ASN A 133 -16.03 -3.35 9.37
CA ASN A 133 -16.37 -1.94 9.20
C ASN A 133 -17.63 -1.77 8.35
N PHE A 134 -17.92 -2.67 7.40
CA PHE A 134 -19.19 -2.60 6.64
C PHE A 134 -20.40 -2.90 7.50
N ALA A 135 -20.30 -3.83 8.45
CA ALA A 135 -21.35 -4.07 9.45
C ALA A 135 -21.72 -2.80 10.27
N ARG A 136 -20.78 -1.86 10.40
CA ARG A 136 -21.00 -0.59 11.09
C ARG A 136 -21.55 0.52 10.18
N MET A 137 -21.37 0.38 8.86
CA MET A 137 -21.80 1.35 7.85
C MET A 137 -23.20 1.02 7.31
N ASP A 138 -23.50 -0.27 7.17
CA ASP A 138 -24.75 -0.82 6.67
C ASP A 138 -25.46 -1.53 7.83
N THR A 139 -26.27 -0.75 8.55
CA THR A 139 -26.97 -1.24 9.74
C THR A 139 -28.11 -2.19 9.40
N ASP A 140 -28.64 -2.12 8.19
CA ASP A 140 -29.78 -2.93 7.75
C ASP A 140 -29.36 -4.38 7.48
N HIS A 141 -28.11 -4.61 7.06
CA HIS A 141 -27.52 -5.94 6.82
C HIS A 141 -26.38 -6.26 7.79
N ARG A 142 -26.42 -5.69 9.00
CA ARG A 142 -25.33 -5.77 9.97
C ARG A 142 -24.97 -7.22 10.31
N ASP A 143 -25.98 -8.06 10.58
CA ASP A 143 -25.78 -9.45 11.00
C ASP A 143 -25.16 -10.28 9.88
N GLU A 144 -25.51 -10.01 8.62
CA GLU A 144 -24.95 -10.63 7.43
C GLU A 144 -23.48 -10.26 7.24
N TRP A 145 -23.12 -8.98 7.45
CA TRP A 145 -21.73 -8.54 7.43
C TRP A 145 -20.90 -9.16 8.55
N GLU A 146 -21.43 -9.20 9.77
CA GLU A 146 -20.76 -9.84 10.92
C GLU A 146 -20.61 -11.37 10.71
N ALA A 147 -21.58 -11.99 10.03
CA ALA A 147 -21.52 -13.41 9.71
C ALA A 147 -20.38 -13.77 8.74
N LEU A 148 -19.88 -12.83 7.93
CA LEU A 148 -18.83 -13.08 6.92
C LEU A 148 -17.52 -13.63 7.50
N VAL A 149 -17.26 -13.37 8.78
CA VAL A 149 -16.06 -13.82 9.50
C VAL A 149 -16.33 -15.03 10.39
N THR A 150 -17.44 -15.72 10.16
CA THR A 150 -17.88 -16.90 10.90
C THR A 150 -18.24 -18.04 9.95
N PRO A 151 -18.30 -19.30 10.44
CA PRO A 151 -18.77 -20.42 9.62
C PRO A 151 -20.31 -20.53 9.55
N LYS A 152 -21.07 -19.51 10.00
CA LYS A 152 -22.53 -19.62 10.19
C LYS A 152 -23.37 -19.38 8.92
N GLY A 153 -22.78 -18.88 7.84
CA GLY A 153 -23.51 -18.50 6.63
C GLY A 153 -22.60 -18.42 5.41
N ILE A 154 -22.70 -17.30 4.68
CA ILE A 154 -21.70 -16.92 3.69
C ILE A 154 -20.50 -16.35 4.45
N GLY A 155 -19.29 -16.79 4.11
CA GLY A 155 -18.07 -16.21 4.68
C GLY A 155 -16.99 -15.92 3.65
N MET A 156 -16.09 -15.02 4.02
CA MET A 156 -14.92 -14.63 3.23
C MET A 156 -13.77 -15.60 3.45
N ILE A 157 -13.43 -16.39 2.43
CA ILE A 157 -12.29 -17.31 2.45
C ILE A 157 -11.14 -16.74 1.64
N LEU A 158 -9.94 -16.74 2.23
CA LEU A 158 -8.70 -16.42 1.52
C LEU A 158 -8.28 -17.59 0.62
N ARG A 159 -8.44 -17.45 -0.71
CA ARG A 159 -7.98 -18.45 -1.69
C ARG A 159 -6.47 -18.39 -1.88
N SER A 160 -5.91 -17.19 -1.94
CA SER A 160 -4.46 -17.00 -2.06
C SER A 160 -4.03 -15.65 -1.51
N ILE A 161 -2.79 -15.59 -1.03
CA ILE A 161 -2.10 -14.35 -0.65
C ILE A 161 -0.69 -14.35 -1.25
N ARG A 162 -0.31 -13.23 -1.85
CA ARG A 162 1.08 -12.92 -2.23
C ARG A 162 1.54 -11.72 -1.43
N THR A 163 2.72 -11.81 -0.82
CA THR A 163 3.32 -10.73 -0.03
C THR A 163 4.68 -10.33 -0.59
N ASP A 164 4.81 -9.07 -0.96
CA ASP A 164 6.06 -8.45 -1.40
C ASP A 164 6.63 -7.58 -0.26
N TYR A 165 7.65 -8.08 0.42
CA TYR A 165 8.37 -7.36 1.49
C TYR A 165 9.25 -6.27 0.88
N LYS A 166 9.11 -5.02 1.36
CA LYS A 166 9.83 -3.86 0.84
C LYS A 166 10.99 -3.42 1.73
N PHE A 167 10.83 -3.56 3.05
CA PHE A 167 11.92 -3.41 4.02
C PHE A 167 11.53 -4.02 5.39
N PRO A 168 12.51 -4.41 6.22
CA PRO A 168 12.25 -5.03 7.51
C PRO A 168 11.76 -4.01 8.55
N ILE A 169 10.65 -4.30 9.22
CA ILE A 169 10.19 -3.55 10.40
C ILE A 169 10.88 -4.11 11.65
N LYS A 170 11.17 -3.25 12.63
CA LYS A 170 11.75 -3.63 13.92
C LYS A 170 10.90 -3.07 15.06
N TYR A 171 11.00 -3.69 16.23
CA TYR A 171 10.54 -3.08 17.47
C TYR A 171 11.50 -1.96 17.91
N PRO A 172 10.99 -0.83 18.44
CA PRO A 172 9.58 -0.43 18.49
C PRO A 172 9.12 0.24 17.17
N ASP A 173 7.96 -0.15 16.68
CA ASP A 173 7.23 0.54 15.59
C ASP A 173 5.72 0.32 15.79
N ARG A 174 4.91 1.01 14.99
CA ARG A 174 3.48 0.74 14.85
C ARG A 174 3.15 0.58 13.37
N VAL A 175 2.22 -0.33 13.07
CA VAL A 175 1.78 -0.58 11.70
C VAL A 175 0.34 -0.15 11.49
N THR A 176 0.08 0.39 10.31
CA THR A 176 -1.28 0.63 9.81
C THR A 176 -1.47 -0.19 8.55
N VAL A 177 -2.54 -0.98 8.50
CA VAL A 177 -2.83 -1.89 7.39
C VAL A 177 -4.13 -1.46 6.71
N LEU A 178 -4.04 -1.21 5.41
CA LEU A 178 -5.13 -0.71 4.59
C LEU A 178 -5.41 -1.66 3.44
N HIS A 179 -6.68 -1.80 3.11
CA HIS A 179 -7.16 -2.59 1.98
C HIS A 179 -7.81 -1.68 0.95
N ARG A 180 -7.72 -2.06 -0.32
CA ARG A 180 -8.53 -1.51 -1.40
C ARG A 180 -8.98 -2.62 -2.34
N LEU A 181 -10.17 -2.49 -2.92
CA LEU A 181 -10.61 -3.31 -4.04
C LEU A 181 -9.74 -3.00 -5.25
N ARG A 182 -9.19 -4.04 -5.88
CA ARG A 182 -8.35 -3.90 -7.07
C ARG A 182 -9.15 -3.46 -8.31
N SER A 183 -10.40 -3.87 -8.42
CA SER A 183 -11.26 -3.62 -9.56
C SER A 183 -12.71 -3.44 -9.14
N MET A 184 -13.48 -2.72 -9.96
CA MET A 184 -14.91 -2.54 -9.76
C MET A 184 -15.62 -3.90 -9.62
N PRO A 185 -16.32 -4.16 -8.51
CA PRO A 185 -17.15 -5.35 -8.35
C PRO A 185 -18.26 -5.40 -9.39
N LYS A 186 -18.55 -6.59 -9.90
CA LYS A 186 -19.66 -6.84 -10.83
C LYS A 186 -20.71 -7.68 -10.14
N ALA A 187 -21.95 -7.55 -10.58
CA ALA A 187 -23.02 -8.47 -10.18
C ALA A 187 -22.60 -9.93 -10.43
N ASP A 188 -23.14 -10.84 -9.62
CA ASP A 188 -22.98 -12.30 -9.73
C ASP A 188 -21.54 -12.83 -9.58
N THR A 189 -20.58 -12.01 -9.14
CA THR A 189 -19.22 -12.49 -8.86
C THR A 189 -19.12 -13.16 -7.49
N ASP A 190 -18.37 -14.26 -7.42
CA ASP A 190 -18.15 -15.08 -6.22
C ASP A 190 -16.83 -14.77 -5.51
N HIS A 191 -16.04 -13.84 -6.05
CA HIS A 191 -14.74 -13.46 -5.53
C HIS A 191 -14.38 -12.02 -5.88
N PHE A 192 -13.40 -11.48 -5.15
CA PHE A 192 -12.79 -10.18 -5.41
C PHE A 192 -11.33 -10.17 -4.93
N ILE A 193 -10.55 -9.27 -5.52
CA ILE A 193 -9.13 -9.11 -5.16
C ILE A 193 -8.96 -7.86 -4.30
N LEU A 194 -8.29 -8.02 -3.17
CA LEU A 194 -7.83 -6.91 -2.33
C LEU A 194 -6.34 -6.66 -2.56
N ASP A 195 -6.00 -5.40 -2.86
CA ASP A 195 -4.64 -4.92 -2.66
C ASP A 195 -4.50 -4.45 -1.21
N VAL A 196 -3.36 -4.74 -0.60
CA VAL A 196 -3.09 -4.41 0.81
C VAL A 196 -1.77 -3.67 0.92
N VAL A 197 -1.73 -2.63 1.74
CA VAL A 197 -0.48 -1.97 2.16
C VAL A 197 -0.32 -2.08 3.67
N ILE A 198 0.89 -2.47 4.08
CA ILE A 198 1.33 -2.45 5.48
C ILE A 198 2.30 -1.28 5.61
N LEU A 199 1.86 -0.23 6.30
CA LEU A 199 2.62 1.00 6.50
C LEU A 199 3.35 0.94 7.84
N SER A 200 4.64 1.27 7.85
CA SER A 200 5.36 1.60 9.07
C SER A 200 5.06 3.04 9.45
N GLU A 201 4.62 3.28 10.69
CA GLU A 201 4.36 4.63 11.22
C GLU A 201 5.68 5.35 11.55
N LEU A 202 6.72 4.62 11.97
CA LEU A 202 8.05 5.18 12.24
C LEU A 202 8.71 5.68 10.95
N HIS A 203 8.76 4.84 9.92
CA HIS A 203 9.41 5.17 8.64
C HIS A 203 8.50 5.88 7.65
N ARG A 204 7.19 5.95 7.93
CA ARG A 204 6.15 6.61 7.11
C ARG A 204 6.16 6.20 5.64
N ARG A 205 6.34 4.90 5.40
CA ARG A 205 6.35 4.32 4.05
C ARG A 205 5.87 2.87 4.08
N VAL A 206 5.54 2.33 2.91
CA VAL A 206 5.08 0.96 2.74
C VAL A 206 6.21 -0.03 3.05
N ALA A 207 5.98 -0.90 4.04
CA ALA A 207 6.91 -1.96 4.45
C ALA A 207 6.64 -3.29 3.76
N ALA A 208 5.38 -3.58 3.44
CA ALA A 208 5.01 -4.72 2.61
C ALA A 208 3.74 -4.39 1.82
N ARG A 209 3.58 -5.07 0.69
CA ARG A 209 2.35 -5.09 -0.09
C ARG A 209 1.82 -6.50 -0.15
N CYS A 210 0.51 -6.67 -0.01
CA CYS A 210 -0.12 -7.97 -0.19
C CYS A 210 -1.17 -7.90 -1.30
N VAL A 211 -1.42 -9.04 -1.92
CA VAL A 211 -2.51 -9.26 -2.87
C VAL A 211 -3.29 -10.46 -2.37
N GLU A 212 -4.56 -10.27 -2.07
CA GLU A 212 -5.43 -11.31 -1.52
C GLU A 212 -6.56 -11.62 -2.50
N ASP A 213 -6.71 -12.89 -2.86
CA ASP A 213 -7.88 -13.40 -3.60
C ASP A 213 -8.90 -13.94 -2.60
N ILE A 214 -10.02 -13.22 -2.45
CA ILE A 214 -11.08 -13.52 -1.49
C ILE A 214 -12.27 -14.11 -2.21
N VAL A 215 -12.79 -15.20 -1.67
CA VAL A 215 -13.92 -15.95 -2.24
C VAL A 215 -15.04 -16.01 -1.24
N MET A 216 -16.26 -15.83 -1.72
CA MET A 216 -17.46 -16.04 -0.93
C MET A 216 -17.81 -17.53 -0.92
N TYR A 217 -17.92 -18.09 0.27
CA TYR A 217 -18.22 -19.50 0.47
C TYR A 217 -19.43 -19.66 1.38
N ASN A 218 -20.43 -20.38 0.91
CA ASN A 218 -21.60 -20.73 1.71
C ASN A 218 -21.30 -22.00 2.49
N TYR A 219 -21.06 -21.85 3.80
CA TYR A 219 -20.71 -22.96 4.68
C TYR A 219 -21.85 -23.96 4.87
N LYS A 220 -23.11 -23.53 4.75
CA LYS A 220 -24.28 -24.43 4.85
C LYS A 220 -24.42 -25.30 3.61
N ALA A 221 -24.19 -24.71 2.43
CA ALA A 221 -24.31 -25.40 1.15
C ALA A 221 -23.01 -26.12 0.73
N GLY A 222 -21.90 -25.89 1.42
CA GLY A 222 -20.60 -26.50 1.11
C GLY A 222 -20.01 -26.09 -0.24
N LYS A 223 -20.37 -24.91 -0.77
CA LYS A 223 -19.96 -24.45 -2.11
C LYS A 223 -19.74 -22.95 -2.16
N LYS A 224 -19.06 -22.49 -3.23
CA LYS A 224 -18.95 -21.06 -3.53
C LYS A 224 -20.33 -20.44 -3.73
N SER A 225 -20.46 -19.17 -3.36
CA SER A 225 -21.68 -18.39 -3.52
C SER A 225 -21.35 -17.10 -4.26
N ALA A 226 -22.28 -16.58 -5.04
CA ALA A 226 -22.19 -15.19 -5.48
C ALA A 226 -22.28 -14.26 -4.24
N MET A 227 -21.71 -13.07 -4.35
CA MET A 227 -21.97 -12.00 -3.40
C MET A 227 -23.43 -11.56 -3.49
N GLU A 228 -24.02 -11.27 -2.32
CA GLU A 228 -25.38 -10.74 -2.23
C GLU A 228 -25.44 -9.30 -2.79
N PRO A 229 -26.59 -8.84 -3.30
CA PRO A 229 -26.72 -7.51 -3.92
C PRO A 229 -26.23 -6.35 -3.04
N PHE A 230 -26.58 -6.34 -1.75
CA PHE A 230 -26.14 -5.29 -0.82
C PHE A 230 -24.61 -5.23 -0.67
N MET A 231 -23.93 -6.39 -0.78
CA MET A 231 -22.47 -6.43 -0.76
C MET A 231 -21.89 -5.80 -2.02
N ILE A 232 -22.47 -6.10 -3.19
CA ILE A 232 -22.03 -5.50 -4.46
C ILE A 232 -22.16 -3.98 -4.39
N ASP A 233 -23.31 -3.48 -3.94
CA ASP A 233 -23.57 -2.03 -3.85
C ASP A 233 -22.55 -1.34 -2.93
N MET A 234 -22.34 -1.88 -1.72
CA MET A 234 -21.37 -1.35 -0.76
C MET A 234 -19.93 -1.37 -1.30
N LEU A 235 -19.54 -2.46 -1.98
CA LEU A 235 -18.20 -2.58 -2.55
C LEU A 235 -18.01 -1.67 -3.78
N GLN A 236 -19.04 -1.44 -4.59
CA GLN A 236 -19.01 -0.48 -5.70
C GLN A 236 -18.89 0.96 -5.18
N GLU A 237 -19.66 1.33 -4.17
CA GLU A 237 -19.52 2.64 -3.50
C GLU A 237 -18.10 2.80 -2.95
N THR A 238 -17.60 1.78 -2.26
CA THR A 238 -16.23 1.77 -1.72
C THR A 238 -15.20 1.94 -2.82
N PHE A 239 -15.35 1.25 -3.96
CA PHE A 239 -14.44 1.39 -5.11
C PHE A 239 -14.48 2.82 -5.69
N ASN A 240 -15.66 3.44 -5.80
CA ASN A 240 -15.77 4.83 -6.25
C ASN A 240 -15.05 5.81 -5.32
N LEU A 241 -15.18 5.62 -4.00
CA LEU A 241 -14.45 6.42 -3.01
C LEU A 241 -12.92 6.24 -3.15
N GLN A 242 -12.44 5.03 -3.45
CA GLN A 242 -11.02 4.78 -3.71
C GLN A 242 -10.51 5.57 -4.91
N GLU A 243 -11.28 5.61 -6.01
CA GLU A 243 -10.92 6.37 -7.20
C GLU A 243 -10.90 7.89 -6.93
N GLN A 244 -11.86 8.39 -6.16
CA GLN A 244 -11.87 9.79 -5.70
C GLN A 244 -10.65 10.11 -4.82
N ALA A 245 -10.32 9.23 -3.88
CA ALA A 245 -9.14 9.39 -3.02
C ALA A 245 -7.84 9.41 -3.83
N LYS A 246 -7.70 8.48 -4.78
CA LYS A 246 -6.55 8.39 -5.70
C LYS A 246 -6.32 9.71 -6.43
N LEU A 247 -7.37 10.28 -7.01
CA LEU A 247 -7.31 11.57 -7.71
C LEU A 247 -6.97 12.72 -6.76
N LYS A 248 -7.71 12.84 -5.65
CA LYS A 248 -7.55 13.92 -4.68
C LYS A 248 -6.13 13.97 -4.12
N TYR A 249 -5.63 12.85 -3.62
CA TYR A 249 -4.34 12.80 -2.94
C TYR A 249 -3.17 12.67 -3.91
N GLY A 250 -3.38 12.12 -5.11
CA GLY A 250 -2.41 12.20 -6.21
C GLY A 250 -2.14 13.65 -6.61
N ASN A 251 -3.19 14.45 -6.81
CA ASN A 251 -3.06 15.87 -7.11
C ASN A 251 -2.35 16.64 -5.98
N LYS A 252 -2.72 16.35 -4.72
CA LYS A 252 -2.09 16.97 -3.55
C LYS A 252 -0.60 16.62 -3.43
N ALA A 253 -0.22 15.38 -3.72
CA ALA A 253 1.18 14.97 -3.75
C ALA A 253 1.97 15.71 -4.83
N LEU A 254 1.44 15.79 -6.05
CA LEU A 254 2.08 16.52 -7.16
C LEU A 254 2.17 18.03 -6.89
N GLU A 255 1.17 18.62 -6.24
CA GLU A 255 1.22 20.01 -5.80
C GLU A 255 2.36 20.25 -4.79
N LEU A 256 2.48 19.41 -3.75
CA LEU A 256 3.57 19.52 -2.78
C LEU A 256 4.95 19.38 -3.44
N ILE A 257 5.09 18.44 -4.39
CA ILE A 257 6.33 18.28 -5.15
C ILE A 257 6.65 19.56 -5.93
N ARG A 258 5.68 20.15 -6.63
CA ARG A 258 5.86 21.41 -7.37
C ARG A 258 6.23 22.58 -6.45
N ARG A 259 5.60 22.67 -5.27
CA ARG A 259 5.90 23.71 -4.28
C ARG A 259 7.34 23.60 -3.77
N VAL A 260 7.82 22.39 -3.51
CA VAL A 260 9.24 22.17 -3.13
C VAL A 260 10.19 22.51 -4.28
N GLN A 261 9.87 22.13 -5.52
CA GLN A 261 10.66 22.53 -6.69
C GLN A 261 10.73 24.05 -6.87
N ALA A 262 9.64 24.77 -6.59
CA ALA A 262 9.64 26.23 -6.61
C ALA A 262 10.53 26.82 -5.51
N LEU A 263 10.50 26.24 -4.29
CA LEU A 263 11.41 26.65 -3.21
C LEU A 263 12.88 26.42 -3.57
N GLU A 264 13.23 25.27 -4.16
CA GLU A 264 14.60 24.95 -4.58
C GLU A 264 15.11 25.97 -5.60
N LYS A 265 14.33 26.22 -6.66
CA LYS A 265 14.68 27.20 -7.70
C LYS A 265 14.81 28.64 -7.19
N ALA A 266 14.08 28.96 -6.12
CA ALA A 266 14.14 30.27 -5.48
C ALA A 266 15.18 30.36 -4.36
N SER A 267 15.96 29.30 -4.11
CA SER A 267 16.98 29.22 -3.06
C SER A 267 18.35 28.83 -3.62
N TRP A 268 18.69 27.55 -3.58
CA TRP A 268 20.00 27.02 -3.93
C TRP A 268 20.14 26.64 -5.40
N ASP A 269 19.04 26.31 -6.09
CA ASP A 269 19.02 25.85 -7.49
C ASP A 269 18.78 27.03 -8.45
N ARG A 270 19.59 28.09 -8.31
CA ARG A 270 19.63 29.24 -9.24
C ARG A 270 21.08 29.62 -9.61
N PRO A 271 21.34 30.16 -10.81
CA PRO A 271 22.70 30.42 -11.29
C PRO A 271 23.52 31.40 -10.43
N ASP A 272 22.84 32.27 -9.68
CA ASP A 272 23.39 33.32 -8.83
C ASP A 272 23.30 32.99 -7.33
N ALA A 273 23.04 31.73 -6.98
CA ALA A 273 22.86 31.32 -5.59
C ALA A 273 24.13 31.56 -4.76
N LYS A 274 23.99 32.29 -3.64
CA LYS A 274 25.01 32.46 -2.61
C LYS A 274 24.43 31.95 -1.30
N GLU A 275 25.18 31.09 -0.62
CA GLU A 275 24.82 30.59 0.71
C GLU A 275 24.73 31.75 1.69
N ASP A 276 23.65 31.81 2.45
CA ASP A 276 23.45 32.78 3.52
C ASP A 276 23.41 32.05 4.87
N PHE A 277 24.52 32.15 5.61
CA PHE A 277 24.66 31.54 6.94
C PHE A 277 23.93 32.33 8.04
N GLY A 278 23.27 33.43 7.71
CA GLY A 278 22.75 34.38 8.68
C GLY A 278 23.87 35.16 9.35
N SER A 279 23.68 36.47 9.51
CA SER A 279 24.54 37.25 10.38
C SER A 279 24.18 36.99 11.84
N ALA A 280 25.06 36.32 12.57
CA ALA A 280 25.06 36.40 14.03
C ALA A 280 25.47 37.83 14.41
N ASN A 281 24.50 38.76 14.46
CA ASN A 281 24.76 40.04 15.08
C ASN A 281 24.84 39.81 16.60
N PRO A 282 25.96 40.18 17.24
CA PRO A 282 26.18 39.99 18.67
C PRO A 282 25.23 40.82 19.55
#